data_AF-A0A4R7DUL0-F1
#
_entry.id   AF-A0A4R7DUL0-F1
#
_cell.length_a   1.000
_cell.length_b   1.000
_cell.length_c   1.000
_cell.angle_alpha   90.00
_cell.angle_beta   90.00
_cell.angle_gamma   90.00
#
_symmetry.space_group_name_H-M   'P 1'
#
loop_
_entity.id
_entity.type
_entity.pdbx_description
1 polymer ?
#
loop_
_entity_poly.entity_id
_entity_poly.type
_entity_poly.pdbx_seq_one_letter_code
_entity_poly.pdbx_strand_id
1 'polypeptide(L)'
;MKLRWLFISCLLVAVNAAATEIVYQPINPSFGGNPMNGSFLLQKAQSQNAHSAPDADRSFVDRFREALERNIINSLTRRIADGEIVEGLYDTGEYTVEVVGQPDGSVVVYITHNGSGEQTVITMPSI
;
A
#
# COMPACT_ATOMS: atom_id res chain seq x y z
N MET A 1 -52.24 -71.79 10.72
CA MET A 1 -52.93 -70.69 10.00
C MET A 1 -52.52 -69.29 10.43
N LYS A 2 -52.35 -68.97 11.73
CA LYS A 2 -52.10 -67.60 12.25
C LYS A 2 -50.85 -66.89 11.70
N LEU A 3 -49.79 -67.63 11.36
CA LEU A 3 -48.54 -67.07 10.82
C LEU A 3 -48.69 -66.44 9.42
N ARG A 4 -49.59 -66.97 8.58
CA ARG A 4 -49.87 -66.41 7.23
C ARG A 4 -50.55 -65.04 7.30
N TRP A 5 -51.44 -64.85 8.28
CA TRP A 5 -52.13 -63.57 8.49
C TRP A 5 -51.18 -62.49 9.03
N LEU A 6 -50.18 -62.89 9.83
CA LEU A 6 -49.13 -62.00 10.35
C LEU A 6 -48.20 -61.49 9.23
N PHE A 7 -47.85 -62.34 8.27
CA PHE A 7 -47.07 -61.94 7.09
C PHE A 7 -47.83 -60.98 6.17
N ILE A 8 -49.13 -61.21 5.94
CA ILE A 8 -49.97 -60.32 5.12
C ILE A 8 -50.11 -58.95 5.79
N SER A 9 -50.29 -58.91 7.11
CA SER A 9 -50.34 -57.67 7.88
C SER A 9 -49.03 -56.87 7.81
N CYS A 10 -47.87 -57.54 7.88
CA CYS A 10 -46.57 -56.89 7.78
C CYS A 10 -46.33 -56.27 6.38
N LEU A 11 -46.80 -56.93 5.31
CA LEU A 11 -46.68 -56.42 3.95
C LEU A 11 -47.57 -55.20 3.68
N LEU A 12 -48.71 -55.09 4.37
CA LEU A 12 -49.62 -53.94 4.29
C LEU A 12 -49.11 -52.69 5.03
N VAL A 13 -48.11 -52.83 5.91
CA VAL A 13 -47.49 -51.73 6.67
C VAL A 13 -46.16 -51.26 6.04
N ALA A 14 -45.77 -51.82 4.89
CA ALA A 14 -44.63 -51.35 4.12
C ALA A 14 -44.93 -49.97 3.49
N VAL A 15 -44.78 -48.91 4.30
CA VAL A 15 -44.88 -47.51 3.85
C VAL A 15 -43.67 -47.21 2.99
N ASN A 16 -43.90 -46.62 1.81
CA ASN A 16 -42.85 -46.14 0.93
C ASN A 16 -42.08 -45.02 1.64
N ALA A 17 -40.77 -45.21 1.85
CA ALA A 17 -39.89 -44.18 2.36
C ALA A 17 -39.77 -43.07 1.30
N ALA A 18 -40.48 -41.96 1.51
CA ALA A 18 -40.38 -40.78 0.66
C ALA A 18 -39.05 -40.06 0.95
N ALA A 19 -38.09 -40.20 0.04
CA ALA A 19 -36.85 -39.42 0.05
C ALA A 19 -36.85 -38.49 -1.15
N THR A 20 -36.41 -37.25 -0.93
CA THR A 20 -36.15 -36.27 -1.99
C THR A 20 -34.64 -36.07 -2.15
N GLU A 21 -34.23 -35.53 -3.29
CA GLU A 21 -32.84 -35.12 -3.48
C GLU A 21 -32.43 -34.03 -2.50
N ILE A 22 -31.17 -34.07 -2.06
CA ILE A 22 -30.55 -32.97 -1.34
C ILE A 22 -29.81 -32.14 -2.38
N VAL A 23 -30.37 -30.98 -2.72
CA VAL A 23 -29.71 -30.02 -3.61
C VAL A 23 -28.84 -29.09 -2.76
N TYR A 24 -27.54 -29.10 -3.02
CA TYR A 24 -26.63 -28.14 -2.41
C TYR A 24 -26.76 -26.79 -3.12
N GLN A 25 -27.05 -25.75 -2.35
CA GLN A 25 -26.93 -24.38 -2.81
C GLN A 25 -25.89 -23.63 -1.97
N PRO A 26 -24.85 -23.05 -2.59
CA PRO A 26 -23.90 -22.21 -1.89
C PRO A 26 -24.59 -21.02 -1.22
N ILE A 27 -24.14 -20.64 -0.02
CA ILE A 27 -24.68 -19.47 0.68
C ILE A 27 -24.16 -18.17 0.05
N ASN A 28 -22.91 -18.20 -0.43
CA ASN A 28 -22.23 -17.05 -1.01
C ASN A 28 -22.69 -16.87 -2.48
N PRO A 29 -23.21 -15.69 -2.85
CA PRO A 29 -23.73 -15.43 -4.19
C PRO A 29 -22.67 -15.57 -5.30
N SER A 30 -21.38 -15.39 -4.99
CA SER A 30 -20.29 -15.57 -5.97
C SER A 30 -20.18 -17.01 -6.51
N PHE A 31 -20.78 -17.99 -5.83
CA PHE A 31 -20.80 -19.39 -6.25
C PHE A 31 -22.20 -19.84 -6.75
N GLY A 32 -23.12 -18.92 -7.06
CA GLY A 32 -24.49 -19.26 -7.49
C GLY A 32 -25.50 -19.37 -6.34
N GLY A 33 -25.16 -18.83 -5.17
CA GLY A 33 -26.06 -18.69 -4.04
C GLY A 33 -27.08 -17.57 -4.18
N ASN A 34 -27.92 -17.38 -3.16
CA ASN A 34 -28.91 -16.31 -3.15
C ASN A 34 -28.24 -14.91 -3.15
N PRO A 35 -28.49 -14.04 -4.15
CA PRO A 35 -27.94 -12.68 -4.22
C PRO A 35 -28.27 -11.80 -3.01
N MET A 36 -29.40 -12.05 -2.34
CA MET A 36 -29.82 -11.29 -1.15
C MET A 36 -28.87 -11.45 0.04
N ASN A 37 -28.05 -12.52 0.06
CA ASN A 37 -27.06 -12.74 1.11
C ASN A 37 -25.82 -11.84 0.96
N GLY A 38 -25.61 -11.21 -0.21
CA GLY A 38 -24.38 -10.48 -0.52
C GLY A 38 -24.09 -9.34 0.45
N SER A 39 -25.08 -8.50 0.71
CA SER A 39 -24.93 -7.35 1.62
C SER A 39 -24.60 -7.77 3.05
N PHE A 40 -25.28 -8.81 3.56
CA PHE A 40 -25.04 -9.35 4.89
C PHE A 40 -23.64 -9.96 5.03
N LEU A 41 -23.23 -10.79 4.06
CA LEU A 41 -21.91 -11.43 4.08
C LEU A 41 -20.77 -10.40 3.98
N LEU A 42 -20.95 -9.37 3.14
CA LEU A 42 -19.98 -8.29 3.01
C LEU A 42 -19.87 -7.46 4.30
N GLN A 43 -20.99 -7.07 4.90
CA GLN A 43 -20.97 -6.31 6.17
C GLN A 43 -20.35 -7.13 7.31
N LYS A 44 -20.63 -8.44 7.36
CA LYS A 44 -20.00 -9.35 8.32
C LYS A 44 -18.48 -9.43 8.13
N ALA A 45 -18.00 -9.45 6.88
CA ALA A 45 -16.57 -9.44 6.59
C ALA A 45 -15.93 -8.09 6.98
N GLN A 46 -16.59 -6.98 6.65
CA GLN A 46 -16.09 -5.63 6.97
C GLN A 46 -16.00 -5.38 8.49
N SER A 47 -16.98 -5.84 9.28
CA SER A 47 -16.97 -5.65 10.73
C SER A 47 -15.90 -6.48 11.45
N GLN A 48 -15.43 -7.56 10.82
CA GLN A 48 -14.35 -8.41 11.32
C GLN A 48 -12.98 -8.04 10.72
N ASN A 49 -12.95 -7.14 9.73
CA ASN A 49 -11.72 -6.77 9.07
C ASN A 49 -10.86 -5.90 9.99
N ALA A 50 -9.76 -6.47 10.51
CA ALA A 50 -8.77 -5.77 11.30
C ALA A 50 -7.61 -5.18 10.46
N HIS A 51 -7.67 -5.32 9.13
CA HIS A 51 -6.69 -4.75 8.23
C HIS A 51 -7.05 -3.31 7.88
N SER A 52 -6.24 -2.40 8.38
CA SER A 52 -6.18 -1.03 7.88
C SER A 52 -5.09 -0.94 6.80
N ALA A 53 -5.22 0.03 5.89
CA ALA A 53 -4.07 0.42 5.09
C ALA A 53 -2.93 0.80 6.05
N PRO A 54 -1.67 0.40 5.78
CA PRO A 54 -0.55 0.90 6.56
C PRO A 54 -0.60 2.43 6.49
N ASP A 55 -0.60 3.09 7.65
CA ASP A 55 -0.48 4.54 7.70
C ASP A 55 0.79 4.91 6.95
N ALA A 56 0.63 5.51 5.78
CA ALA A 56 1.72 6.14 5.04
C ALA A 56 2.08 7.46 5.74
N ASP A 57 2.26 7.41 7.06
CA ASP A 57 2.73 8.53 7.84
C ASP A 57 4.23 8.63 7.56
N ARG A 58 4.54 9.18 6.38
CA ARG A 58 5.90 9.59 6.03
C ARG A 58 6.37 10.43 7.20
N SER A 59 7.55 10.12 7.73
CA SER A 59 8.11 10.84 8.86
C SER A 59 8.03 12.34 8.58
N PHE A 60 7.79 13.17 9.60
CA PHE A 60 7.92 14.61 9.46
C PHE A 60 9.23 14.99 8.74
N VAL A 61 10.29 14.22 9.01
CA VAL A 61 11.60 14.32 8.35
C VAL A 61 11.52 14.06 6.83
N ASP A 62 10.79 13.04 6.38
CA ASP A 62 10.64 12.73 4.95
C ASP A 62 9.84 13.82 4.22
N ARG A 63 8.77 14.32 4.86
CA ARG A 63 7.98 15.44 4.34
C ARG A 63 8.79 16.74 4.30
N PHE A 64 9.63 16.97 5.30
CA PHE A 64 10.52 18.12 5.39
C PHE A 64 11.63 18.04 4.33
N ARG A 65 12.26 16.87 4.15
CA ARG A 65 13.26 16.61 3.10
C ARG A 65 12.70 16.91 1.72
N GLU A 66 11.54 16.36 1.38
CA GLU A 66 10.92 16.66 0.09
C GLU A 66 10.56 18.15 -0.08
N ALA A 67 10.11 18.83 0.98
CA ALA A 67 9.79 20.26 0.93
C ALA A 67 11.05 21.14 0.78
N LEU A 68 12.16 20.71 1.41
CA LEU A 68 13.46 21.34 1.31
C LEU A 68 14.07 21.13 -0.07
N GLU A 69 14.05 19.90 -0.60
CA GLU A 69 14.47 19.59 -1.97
C GLU A 69 13.72 20.45 -2.99
N ARG A 70 12.40 20.55 -2.88
CA ARG A 70 11.59 21.40 -3.76
C ARG A 70 11.94 22.88 -3.65
N ASN A 71 12.29 23.40 -2.48
CA ASN A 71 12.65 24.81 -2.30
C ASN A 71 14.10 25.12 -2.73
N ILE A 72 15.05 24.24 -2.39
CA ILE A 72 16.45 24.37 -2.79
C ILE A 72 16.57 24.24 -4.30
N ILE A 73 15.93 23.25 -4.93
CA ILE A 73 15.96 23.09 -6.40
C ILE A 73 15.39 24.33 -7.08
N ASN A 74 14.26 24.86 -6.62
CA ASN A 74 13.69 26.08 -7.21
C ASN A 74 14.54 27.33 -7.00
N SER A 75 15.24 27.46 -5.87
CA SER A 75 16.14 28.58 -5.58
C SER A 75 17.45 28.47 -6.37
N LEU A 76 18.03 27.27 -6.43
CA LEU A 76 19.26 26.98 -7.15
C LEU A 76 19.06 27.08 -8.67
N THR A 77 17.93 26.58 -9.18
CA THR A 77 17.58 26.63 -10.61
C THR A 77 17.39 28.07 -11.09
N ARG A 78 16.73 28.94 -10.32
CA ARG A 78 16.58 30.36 -10.68
C ARG A 78 17.93 31.09 -10.66
N ARG A 79 18.77 30.82 -9.67
CA ARG A 79 20.07 31.49 -9.52
C ARG A 79 21.13 31.00 -10.52
N ILE A 80 21.03 29.74 -10.99
CA ILE A 80 21.84 29.20 -12.10
C ILE A 80 21.33 29.75 -13.45
N ALA A 81 20.01 29.88 -13.64
CA ALA A 81 19.42 30.45 -14.85
C ALA A 81 19.80 31.93 -15.07
N ASP A 82 20.08 32.66 -13.98
CA ASP A 82 20.54 34.05 -14.03
C ASP A 82 22.06 34.18 -14.30
N GLY A 83 22.79 33.08 -14.48
CA GLY A 83 24.17 33.07 -14.99
C GLY A 83 25.26 33.50 -14.00
N GLU A 84 24.93 33.64 -12.72
CA GLU A 84 25.90 33.98 -11.67
C GLU A 84 26.39 32.69 -10.99
N ILE A 85 27.43 32.07 -11.57
CA ILE A 85 28.18 31.01 -10.88
C ILE A 85 28.96 31.68 -9.76
N VAL A 86 28.36 31.74 -8.58
CA VAL A 86 29.06 32.16 -7.37
C VAL A 86 29.54 30.89 -6.69
N GLU A 87 30.75 30.45 -7.04
CA GLU A 87 31.52 29.53 -6.20
C GLU A 87 31.49 30.05 -4.77
N GLY A 88 31.15 29.21 -3.81
CA GLY A 88 30.87 29.71 -2.46
C GLY A 88 30.50 28.65 -1.45
N LEU A 89 30.80 29.00 -0.20
CA LEU A 89 30.38 28.28 0.99
C LEU A 89 29.07 28.89 1.50
N TYR A 90 28.04 28.06 1.62
CA TYR A 90 26.72 28.45 2.10
C TYR A 90 26.41 27.68 3.37
N ASP A 91 26.29 28.40 4.48
CA ASP A 91 25.88 27.83 5.76
C ASP A 91 24.37 28.04 5.97
N THR A 92 23.62 26.96 6.14
CA THR A 92 22.20 26.98 6.46
C THR A 92 21.93 26.73 7.94
N GLY A 93 22.97 26.74 8.79
CA GLY A 93 22.94 26.44 10.22
C GLY A 93 23.15 24.96 10.51
N GLU A 94 22.27 24.11 10.01
CA GLU A 94 22.38 22.65 10.18
C GLU A 94 23.27 21.98 9.12
N TYR A 95 23.46 22.62 7.96
CA TYR A 95 24.25 22.09 6.86
C TYR A 95 25.16 23.17 6.29
N THR A 96 26.38 22.75 5.95
CA THR A 96 27.34 23.54 5.18
C THR A 96 27.38 23.00 3.75
N VAL A 97 27.07 23.86 2.78
CA VAL A 97 27.08 23.53 1.36
C VAL A 97 28.23 24.25 0.67
N GLU A 98 29.14 23.50 0.08
CA GLU A 98 30.25 24.03 -0.70
C GLU A 98 30.02 23.73 -2.18
N VAL A 99 30.02 24.77 -3.01
CA VAL A 99 29.88 24.65 -4.47
C VAL A 99 31.21 24.94 -5.12
N VAL A 100 31.76 23.94 -5.80
CA VAL A 100 33.06 24.00 -6.47
C VAL A 100 32.86 23.83 -7.98
N GLY A 101 33.32 24.82 -8.75
CA GLY A 101 33.44 24.73 -10.20
C GLY A 101 34.64 23.87 -10.59
N GLN A 102 34.46 22.99 -11.57
CA GLN A 102 35.51 22.13 -12.10
C GLN A 102 36.01 22.69 -13.45
N PRO A 103 37.30 22.53 -13.81
CA PRO A 103 37.85 23.07 -15.06
C PRO A 103 37.22 22.53 -16.36
N ASP A 104 36.48 21.42 -16.27
CA ASP A 104 35.72 20.82 -17.37
C ASP A 104 34.31 21.44 -17.51
N GLY A 105 33.97 22.45 -16.69
CA GLY A 105 32.66 23.08 -16.65
C GLY A 105 31.62 22.34 -15.83
N SER A 106 31.98 21.20 -15.22
CA SER A 106 31.12 20.50 -14.27
C SER A 106 31.09 21.23 -12.92
N VAL A 107 30.04 20.99 -12.13
CA VAL A 107 29.86 21.57 -10.80
C VAL A 107 29.77 20.44 -9.78
N VAL A 108 30.62 20.49 -8.75
CA VAL A 108 30.59 19.56 -7.62
C VAL A 108 30.03 20.28 -6.41
N VAL A 109 29.03 19.67 -5.76
CA VAL A 109 28.40 20.20 -4.57
C VAL A 109 28.67 19.25 -3.41
N TYR A 110 29.32 19.76 -2.37
CA TYR A 110 29.54 19.07 -1.11
C TYR A 110 28.51 19.57 -0.10
N ILE A 111 27.75 18.66 0.50
CA ILE A 111 26.76 18.95 1.52
C ILE A 111 27.21 18.25 2.79
N THR A 112 27.52 19.01 3.83
CA THR A 112 28.01 18.50 5.12
C THR A 112 27.01 18.84 6.21
N HIS A 113 26.56 17.85 6.98
CA HIS A 113 25.71 18.10 8.14
C HIS A 113 26.57 18.52 9.36
N ASN A 114 26.32 19.70 9.90
CA ASN A 114 27.15 20.34 10.93
C ASN A 114 27.10 19.60 12.29
N GLY A 115 26.02 18.85 12.56
CA GLY A 115 25.87 18.10 13.81
C GLY A 115 26.43 16.67 13.78
N SER A 116 26.33 15.98 12.64
CA SER A 116 26.75 14.57 12.52
C SER A 116 28.06 14.38 11.75
N GLY A 117 28.48 15.36 10.95
CA GLY A 117 29.63 15.26 10.05
C GLY A 117 29.38 14.41 8.80
N GLU A 118 28.15 13.99 8.55
CA GLU A 118 27.79 13.23 7.35
C GLU A 118 27.93 14.10 6.10
N GLN A 119 28.61 13.58 5.07
CA GLN A 119 28.90 14.29 3.83
C GLN A 119 28.23 13.60 2.64
N THR A 120 27.50 14.39 1.86
CA THR A 120 26.90 13.98 0.57
C THR A 120 27.58 14.74 -0.56
N VAL A 121 27.97 14.04 -1.62
CA VAL A 121 28.62 14.64 -2.79
C VAL A 121 27.72 14.47 -4.02
N ILE A 122 27.45 15.58 -4.70
CA ILE A 122 26.65 15.61 -5.93
C ILE A 122 27.51 16.19 -7.05
N THR A 123 27.64 15.46 -8.16
CA THR A 123 28.37 15.90 -9.35
C THR A 123 27.38 16.19 -10.48
N MET A 124 27.38 17.42 -10.97
CA MET A 124 26.59 17.84 -12.12
C MET A 124 27.51 18.03 -13.34
N PRO A 125 27.34 17.25 -14.43
CA PRO A 125 28.18 17.39 -15.61
C PRO A 125 27.91 18.71 -16.34
N SER A 126 28.92 19.24 -17.03
CA SER A 126 28.76 20.37 -17.95
C SER A 126 27.80 20.00 -19.08
N ILE A 127 26.90 20.91 -19.45
CA ILE A 127 26.08 20.80 -20.68
C ILE A 127 26.95 21.10 -21.89
#